data_AF-A0AAE2JRE6-F1
#
_entry.id   AF-A0AAE2JRE6-F1
#
_cell.length_a   1.000
_cell.length_b   1.000
_cell.length_c   1.000
_cell.angle_alpha   90.00
_cell.angle_beta   90.00
_cell.angle_gamma   90.00
#
_symmetry.space_group_name_H-M   'P 1'
#
loop_
_entity.id
_entity.type
_entity.pdbx_description
1 polymer ?
#
loop_
_entity_poly.entity_id
_entity_poly.type
_entity_poly.pdbx_seq_one_letter_code
_entity_poly.pdbx_strand_id
1 'polypeptide(L)' 'MEFSNPFDNPQGQFAILRNDQGQYSLWPQQCELPAGWRVVCEAQSQDACQQWLAEHWQTLSPSNYAGEHA' A
#
# COMPACT_ATOMS: atom_id res chain seq x y z
N MET A 1 -24.39 -2.75 2.27
CA MET A 1 -23.09 -2.08 2.06
C MET A 1 -22.19 -3.12 1.47
N GLU A 2 -22.14 -3.18 0.14
CA GLU A 2 -21.32 -4.15 -0.58
C GLU A 2 -19.94 -3.53 -0.78
N PHE A 3 -19.00 -3.92 0.07
CA PHE A 3 -17.57 -3.74 -0.20
C PHE A 3 -17.20 -4.69 -1.35
N SER A 4 -17.63 -4.34 -2.57
CA SER A 4 -17.50 -5.17 -3.78
C SER A 4 -16.07 -5.13 -4.35
N ASN A 5 -15.25 -4.17 -3.90
CA ASN A 5 -13.88 -4.03 -4.35
C ASN A 5 -12.91 -4.76 -3.40
N PRO A 6 -12.12 -5.75 -3.86
CA PRO A 6 -11.17 -6.49 -3.02
C PRO A 6 -10.11 -5.60 -2.33
N PHE A 7 -9.92 -4.38 -2.82
CA PHE A 7 -9.03 -3.36 -2.25
C PHE A 7 -9.61 -2.62 -1.03
N ASP A 8 -10.93 -2.62 -0.89
CA ASP A 8 -11.64 -1.86 0.16
C ASP A 8 -12.08 -2.76 1.32
N ASN A 9 -11.60 -4.01 1.36
CA ASN A 9 -11.91 -4.94 2.44
C ASN A 9 -10.98 -4.70 3.65
N PRO A 10 -11.44 -4.10 4.75
CA PRO A 10 -10.60 -3.83 5.92
C PRO A 10 -10.15 -5.11 6.64
N GLN A 11 -10.84 -6.22 6.41
CA GLN A 11 -10.47 -7.55 6.92
C GLN A 11 -9.66 -8.36 5.90
N GLY A 12 -9.36 -7.78 4.74
CA GLY A 12 -8.56 -8.39 3.68
C GLY A 12 -7.07 -8.39 4.01
N GLN A 13 -6.34 -9.34 3.41
CA GLN A 13 -4.89 -9.36 3.45
C GLN A 13 -4.33 -8.72 2.18
N PHE A 14 -3.41 -7.77 2.36
CA PHE A 14 -2.78 -7.00 1.30
C PHE A 14 -1.28 -7.19 1.33
N ALA A 15 -0.68 -7.44 0.18
CA ALA A 15 0.75 -7.43 -0.02
C ALA A 15 1.17 -6.05 -0.55
N ILE A 16 2.39 -5.65 -0.25
CA ILE A 16 2.98 -4.45 -0.85
C ILE A 16 3.88 -4.90 -1.98
N LEU A 17 3.57 -4.40 -3.17
CA LEU A 17 4.36 -4.62 -4.36
C LEU A 17 5.22 -3.40 -4.62
N ARG A 18 6.40 -3.62 -5.20
CA ARG A 18 7.28 -2.57 -5.70
C ARG A 18 7.62 -2.84 -7.15
N ASN A 19 7.50 -1.81 -7.99
CA ASN A 19 7.96 -1.89 -9.37
C ASN A 19 9.44 -1.49 -9.50
N ASP A 20 10.01 -1.69 -10.69
CA ASP A 20 11.41 -1.31 -10.98
C ASP A 20 11.67 0.20 -10.82
N GLN A 21 10.64 1.03 -11.02
CA GLN A 21 10.70 2.49 -10.81
C GLN A 21 10.64 2.91 -9.33
N GLY A 22 10.56 1.95 -8.40
CA GLY A 22 10.52 2.21 -6.97
C GLY A 22 9.18 2.69 -6.42
N GLN A 23 8.10 2.59 -7.20
CA GLN A 23 6.74 2.87 -6.75
C GLN A 23 6.18 1.67 -6.00
N TYR A 24 5.42 1.93 -4.93
CA TYR A 24 4.74 0.89 -4.17
C TYR A 24 3.24 0.84 -4.51
N SER A 25 2.67 -0.36 -4.51
CA SER A 25 1.24 -0.58 -4.73
C SER A 25 0.70 -1.59 -3.72
N LEU A 26 -0.48 -1.31 -3.17
CA LEU A 26 -1.18 -2.20 -2.28
C LEU A 26 -1.97 -3.21 -3.13
N TRP A 27 -1.67 -4.49 -2.99
CA TRP A 27 -2.26 -5.53 -3.83
C TRP A 27 -2.92 -6.61 -2.97
N PRO A 28 -4.20 -6.92 -3.18
CA PRO A 28 -4.89 -7.94 -2.39
C PRO A 28 -4.34 -9.32 -2.74
N GLN A 29 -4.09 -10.14 -1.72
CA GLN A 29 -3.50 -11.49 -1.90
C GLN A 29 -4.34 -12.40 -2.80
N GLN A 30 -5.65 -12.16 -2.87
CA GLN A 30 -6.57 -12.92 -3.71
C GLN A 30 -6.46 -12.57 -5.22
N CYS A 31 -5.75 -11.50 -5.58
CA CYS A 31 -5.48 -11.16 -6.98
C CYS A 31 -4.11 -11.68 -7.40
N GLU A 32 -4.02 -12.19 -8.63
CA GLU A 32 -2.77 -12.56 -9.26
C GLU A 32 -1.81 -11.36 -9.36
N LEU A 33 -0.50 -11.64 -9.22
CA LEU A 33 0.51 -10.59 -9.26
C LEU A 33 0.77 -10.12 -10.70
N PRO A 34 0.70 -8.81 -10.98
CA PRO A 34 1.00 -8.30 -12.31
C PRO A 34 2.49 -8.47 -12.64
N ALA A 35 2.78 -8.76 -13.91
CA ALA A 35 4.16 -8.90 -14.38
C ALA A 35 4.97 -7.60 -14.17
N GLY A 36 6.22 -7.73 -13.74
CA GLY A 36 7.12 -6.59 -13.47
C GLY A 36 6.98 -5.96 -12.08
N TRP A 37 6.02 -6.43 -11.27
CA TRP A 37 5.91 -6.07 -9.86
C TRP A 37 6.54 -7.14 -8.98
N ARG A 38 7.23 -6.73 -7.92
CA ARG A 38 7.85 -7.64 -6.95
C ARG A 38 7.22 -7.44 -5.59
N VAL A 39 6.87 -8.53 -4.94
CA VAL A 39 6.40 -8.50 -3.54
C VAL A 39 7.56 -8.07 -2.65
N VAL A 40 7.40 -6.95 -1.95
CA VAL A 40 8.37 -6.45 -0.96
C VAL A 40 7.88 -6.65 0.47
N CYS A 41 6.57 -6.76 0.65
CA CYS A 41 5.95 -7.12 1.91
C CYS A 41 4.88 -8.18 1.65
N GLU A 42 4.91 -9.26 2.43
CA GLU A 42 3.93 -10.34 2.36
C GLU A 42 2.52 -9.85 2.73
N ALA A 43 1.51 -10.70 2.48
CA ALA A 43 0.13 -10.33 2.71
C ALA A 43 -0.17 -10.14 4.21
N GLN A 44 -0.39 -8.89 4.62
CA GLN A 44 -0.68 -8.51 6.00
C GLN A 44 -1.99 -7.73 6.09
N SER A 45 -2.44 -7.47 7.32
CA SER A 45 -3.58 -6.58 7.57
C SER A 45 -3.32 -5.18 7.01
N GLN A 46 -4.38 -4.46 6.66
CA GLN A 46 -4.28 -3.09 6.17
C GLN A 46 -3.47 -2.17 7.10
N ASP A 47 -3.63 -2.34 8.41
CA ASP A 47 -2.92 -1.56 9.44
C ASP A 47 -1.40 -1.81 9.41
N ALA A 48 -0.99 -3.09 9.34
CA ALA A 48 0.41 -3.47 9.22
C ALA A 48 1.05 -2.99 7.91
N CYS A 49 0.30 -3.02 6.80
CA CYS A 49 0.77 -2.47 5.53
C CYS A 49 0.96 -0.96 5.60
N GLN A 50 0.06 -0.23 6.26
CA GLN A 50 0.20 1.21 6.47
C GLN A 50 1.41 1.55 7.33
N GLN A 51 1.64 0.80 8.40
CA GLN A 51 2.84 0.94 9.23
C GLN A 51 4.12 0.67 8.41
N TRP A 52 4.14 -0.43 7.65
CA TRP A 52 5.27 -0.75 6.78
C TRP A 52 5.52 0.36 5.75
N LEU A 53 4.47 0.88 5.10
CA LEU A 53 4.57 2.02 4.18
C LEU A 53 5.07 3.29 4.88
N ALA A 54 4.61 3.59 6.10
CA ALA A 54 5.07 4.75 6.86
C ALA A 54 6.57 4.64 7.23
N GLU A 55 7.06 3.42 7.49
CA GLU A 55 8.46 3.17 7.80
C GLU A 55 9.36 3.13 6.55
N HIS A 56 8.89 2.55 5.44
CA HIS A 56 9.69 2.32 4.24
C HIS A 56 9.52 3.41 3.16
N TRP A 57 8.35 4.06 3.09
CA TRP A 57 8.07 5.19 2.20
C TRP A 57 8.23 6.52 2.96
N GLN A 58 9.39 6.71 3.59
CA GLN A 58 9.73 7.99 4.24
C GLN A 58 10.14 9.10 3.26
N THR A 59 10.28 8.79 1.97
CA THR A 59 10.66 9.79 0.94
C THR A 59 9.49 10.60 0.39
N LEU A 60 8.25 10.38 0.87
CA LEU A 60 7.18 11.36 0.74
C LEU A 60 7.32 12.39 1.87
N SER A 61 8.48 13.07 1.92
CA SER A 61 8.51 14.36 2.59
C SER A 61 7.77 15.32 1.66
N PRO A 62 6.59 15.85 2.03
CA PRO A 62 6.02 16.93 1.28
C PRO A 62 6.95 18.12 1.51
N SER A 63 7.81 18.43 0.55
CA SER A 63 8.45 19.75 0.52
C SER A 63 7.42 20.88 0.30
N ASN A 64 6.11 20.60 0.27
CA ASN A 64 5.05 21.59 0.05
C ASN A 64 3.67 21.27 0.70
N TYR A 65 3.61 20.76 1.93
CA TYR A 65 2.38 20.92 2.74
C TYR A 65 2.75 21.47 4.11
N ALA A 66 3.26 22.70 4.09
CA ALA A 66 3.12 23.62 5.21
C ALA A 66 1.92 24.52 4.89
N GLY A 67 0.88 24.42 5.72
CA GLY A 67 -0.24 25.36 5.80
C GLY A 67 -1.60 24.69 5.60
N GLU A 68 -2.53 24.66 6.56
CA GLU A 68 -2.61 25.34 7.84
C GLU A 68 -3.47 24.54 8.82
N HIS A 69 -3.06 24.59 10.08
CA HIS A 69 -3.94 24.47 11.25
C HIS A 69 -4.86 25.70 11.29
N ALA A 70 -6.18 25.50 11.35
CA ALA A 70 -7.13 26.30 12.14
C ALA A 70 -8.52 25.65 12.10
#